data_AF-A0A4Q3VAM2-F1
#
_entry.id   AF-A0A4Q3VAM2-F1
#
_cell.length_a   1.000
_cell.length_b   1.000
_cell.length_c   1.000
_cell.angle_alpha   90.00
_cell.angle_beta   90.00
_cell.angle_gamma   90.00
#
_symmetry.space_group_name_H-M   'P 1'
#
loop_
_entity.id
_entity.type
_entity.pdbx_description
1 polymer ?
#
loop_
_entity_poly.entity_id
_entity_poly.type
_entity_poly.pdbx_seq_one_letter_code
_entity_poly.pdbx_strand_id
1 'polypeptide(L)'
;MKRGAASDPNWYVLGWQTWLLGLEASRVIASRLARIASGGAQARRECELMVREKTEAGAELQQHLARLGPGMTAEAAMSATLKHYRRKVAANNRRLSR
;
A
#
# COMPACT_ATOMS: atom_id res chain seq x y z
N MET A 1 -28.80 24.37 -8.58
CA MET A 1 -27.67 25.01 -9.31
C MET A 1 -26.49 25.08 -8.33
N LYS A 2 -25.28 24.57 -8.54
CA LYS A 2 -24.54 24.05 -9.70
C LYS A 2 -23.77 22.79 -9.22
N ARG A 3 -23.96 21.63 -9.86
CA ARG A 3 -23.03 20.50 -9.75
C ARG A 3 -21.79 20.89 -10.56
N GLY A 4 -20.73 21.30 -9.88
CA GLY A 4 -19.45 21.65 -10.50
C GLY A 4 -18.87 20.43 -11.23
N ALA A 5 -18.31 20.68 -12.40
CA ALA A 5 -17.81 19.71 -13.36
C ALA A 5 -17.09 18.53 -12.70
N ALA A 6 -17.52 17.31 -13.02
CA ALA A 6 -16.70 16.13 -12.82
C ALA A 6 -15.44 16.34 -13.68
N SER A 7 -14.34 16.72 -13.03
CA SER A 7 -13.01 16.66 -13.62
C SER A 7 -12.78 15.26 -14.16
N ASP A 8 -12.31 15.13 -15.40
CA ASP A 8 -12.05 13.82 -15.96
C ASP A 8 -11.17 13.01 -15.00
N PRO A 9 -11.57 11.78 -14.69
CA PRO A 9 -10.68 10.72 -14.27
C PRO A 9 -9.17 10.88 -14.56
N ASN A 10 -8.33 11.30 -13.60
CA ASN A 10 -6.90 11.46 -13.86
C ASN A 10 -6.13 10.13 -13.75
N TRP A 11 -6.37 9.21 -14.68
CA TRP A 11 -5.85 7.85 -14.63
C TRP A 11 -4.33 7.83 -14.86
N TYR A 12 -3.80 8.82 -15.57
CA TYR A 12 -2.37 8.99 -15.76
C TYR A 12 -1.65 9.21 -14.42
N VAL A 13 -2.16 10.09 -13.57
CA VAL A 13 -1.58 10.32 -12.24
C VAL A 13 -1.68 9.06 -11.37
N LEU A 14 -2.82 8.36 -11.38
CA LEU A 14 -2.96 7.11 -10.63
C LEU A 14 -2.02 6.02 -11.13
N GLY A 15 -1.86 5.87 -12.45
CA GLY A 15 -0.92 4.94 -13.05
C GLY A 15 0.52 5.24 -12.65
N TRP A 16 0.93 6.51 -12.74
CA TRP A 16 2.26 6.94 -12.31
C TRP A 16 2.50 6.70 -10.82
N GLN A 17 1.53 7.02 -9.96
CA GLN A 17 1.62 6.77 -8.52
C GLN A 17 1.72 5.27 -8.21
N THR A 18 1.01 4.43 -8.96
CA THR A 18 1.09 2.97 -8.85
C THR A 18 2.48 2.47 -9.22
N TRP A 19 3.06 2.99 -10.31
CA TRP A 19 4.39 2.63 -10.74
C TRP A 19 5.46 3.00 -9.71
N LEU A 20 5.40 4.23 -9.17
CA LEU A 20 6.28 4.67 -8.09
C LEU A 20 6.13 3.80 -6.83
N LEU A 21 4.89 3.45 -6.46
CA LEU A 21 4.64 2.52 -5.35
C LEU A 21 5.27 1.14 -5.61
N GLY A 22 5.23 0.64 -6.85
CA GLY A 22 5.89 -0.61 -7.23
C GLY A 22 7.41 -0.58 -7.01
N LEU A 23 8.06 0.54 -7.33
CA LEU A 23 9.49 0.73 -7.07
C LEU A 23 9.80 0.77 -5.57
N GLU A 24 9.03 1.55 -4.79
CA GLU A 24 9.18 1.60 -3.34
C GLU A 24 8.96 0.22 -2.69
N ALA A 25 7.95 -0.53 -3.15
CA ALA A 25 7.65 -1.88 -2.68
C ALA A 25 8.79 -2.86 -3.01
N SER A 26 9.37 -2.76 -4.21
CA SER A 26 10.51 -3.59 -4.62
C SER A 26 11.71 -3.41 -3.69
N ARG A 27 12.00 -2.16 -3.28
CA ARG A 27 13.05 -1.87 -2.30
C ARG A 27 12.75 -2.53 -0.94
N VAL A 28 11.52 -2.43 -0.45
CA VAL A 28 11.12 -3.10 0.80
C VAL A 28 11.30 -4.61 0.69
N ILE A 29 10.89 -5.23 -0.42
CA ILE A 29 11.05 -6.66 -0.64
C ILE A 29 12.53 -7.04 -0.60
N ALA A 30 13.39 -6.33 -1.32
CA ALA A 30 14.83 -6.57 -1.30
C ALA A 30 15.43 -6.48 0.11
N SER A 31 15.08 -5.45 0.89
CA SER A 31 15.55 -5.30 2.27
C SER A 31 15.07 -6.44 3.18
N ARG A 32 13.84 -6.92 3.01
CA ARG A 32 13.32 -8.08 3.78
C ARG A 32 14.02 -9.37 3.41
N LEU A 33 14.25 -9.60 2.11
CA LEU A 33 14.99 -10.76 1.64
C LEU A 33 16.42 -10.77 2.19
N ALA A 34 17.11 -9.63 2.21
CA ALA A 34 18.43 -9.52 2.84
C ALA A 34 18.40 -9.88 4.33
N ARG A 35 17.38 -9.42 5.07
CA ARG A 35 17.21 -9.73 6.50
C ARG A 35 16.79 -11.17 6.77
N ILE A 36 16.09 -11.81 5.83
CA ILE A 36 15.75 -13.23 5.91
C ILE A 36 16.96 -14.09 5.57
N ALA A 37 17.76 -13.68 4.58
CA ALA A 37 18.96 -14.39 4.13
C ALA A 37 20.03 -14.49 5.23
N SER A 38 20.08 -13.54 6.17
CA SER A 38 20.98 -13.64 7.34
C SER A 38 20.60 -14.77 8.31
N GLY A 39 19.39 -15.34 8.18
CA GLY A 39 18.93 -16.45 9.00
C GLY A 39 18.71 -16.11 10.48
N GLY A 40 18.59 -17.16 11.30
CA GLY A 40 18.46 -17.06 12.75
C GLY A 40 17.13 -16.47 13.24
N ALA A 41 17.11 -16.09 14.51
CA ALA A 41 15.88 -15.60 15.17
C ALA A 41 15.35 -14.29 14.58
N GLN A 42 16.23 -13.44 14.02
CA GLN A 42 15.83 -12.20 13.37
C GLN A 42 15.07 -12.44 12.06
N ALA A 43 15.53 -13.40 11.23
CA ALA A 43 14.84 -13.80 10.02
C ALA A 43 13.45 -14.36 10.32
N ARG A 44 13.32 -15.23 11.34
CA ARG A 44 12.01 -15.78 11.75
C ARG A 44 11.03 -14.68 12.18
N ARG A 45 11.48 -13.77 13.04
CA ARG A 45 10.67 -12.61 13.46
C ARG A 45 10.25 -11.73 12.28
N GLU A 46 11.12 -11.56 11.29
CA GLU A 46 10.80 -10.81 10.07
C GLU A 46 9.70 -11.50 9.26
N CYS A 47 9.75 -12.82 9.10
CA CYS A 47 8.69 -13.57 8.43
C CYS A 47 7.35 -13.49 9.16
N GLU A 48 7.34 -13.61 10.49
CA GLU A 48 6.13 -13.49 11.31
C GLU A 48 5.52 -12.08 11.19
N LEU A 49 6.36 -11.04 11.26
CA LEU A 49 5.94 -9.65 11.06
C LEU A 49 5.38 -9.42 9.66
N MET A 50 6.00 -10.00 8.62
CA MET A 50 5.53 -9.91 7.24
C MET A 50 4.12 -10.47 7.05
N VAL A 51 3.74 -11.54 7.75
CA VAL A 51 2.39 -12.10 7.68
C VAL A 51 1.40 -11.15 8.36
N ARG A 52 1.73 -10.71 9.58
CA ARG A 52 0.88 -9.79 10.35
C ARG A 52 0.62 -8.47 9.62
N GLU A 53 1.66 -7.88 9.03
CA GLU A 53 1.51 -6.63 8.28
C GLU A 53 0.62 -6.79 7.04
N LYS A 54 0.65 -7.96 6.37
CA LYS A 54 -0.22 -8.22 5.21
C LYS A 54 -1.68 -8.39 5.64
N THR A 55 -1.93 -9.12 6.71
CA THR A 55 -3.29 -9.34 7.22
C THR A 55 -3.91 -8.04 7.73
N GLU A 56 -3.15 -7.25 8.51
CA GLU A 56 -3.58 -5.94 8.98
C GLU A 56 -3.84 -4.97 7.81
N ALA A 57 -2.92 -4.89 6.84
CA ALA A 57 -3.11 -4.03 5.68
C ALA A 57 -4.33 -4.44 4.84
N GLY A 58 -4.58 -5.73 4.65
CA GLY A 58 -5.76 -6.22 3.93
C GLY A 58 -7.06 -5.85 4.65
N ALA A 59 -7.12 -6.08 5.96
CA ALA A 59 -8.29 -5.75 6.77
C ALA A 59 -8.57 -4.24 6.79
N GLU A 60 -7.54 -3.41 6.99
CA GLU A 60 -7.66 -1.95 6.95
C GLU A 60 -8.13 -1.46 5.57
N LEU A 61 -7.62 -2.03 4.47
CA LEU A 61 -8.06 -1.66 3.13
C LEU A 61 -9.53 -2.00 2.91
N GLN A 62 -9.95 -3.21 3.30
CA GLN A 62 -11.34 -3.62 3.17
C GLN A 62 -12.27 -2.68 3.94
N GLN A 63 -11.89 -2.28 5.16
CA GLN A 63 -12.63 -1.28 5.93
C GLN A 63 -12.66 0.09 5.23
N HIS A 64 -11.54 0.52 4.64
CA HIS A 64 -11.48 1.78 3.89
C HIS A 64 -12.40 1.76 2.67
N LEU A 65 -12.41 0.67 1.91
CA LEU A 65 -13.27 0.51 0.74
C LEU A 65 -14.75 0.42 1.13
N ALA A 66 -15.09 -0.32 2.19
CA ALA A 66 -16.46 -0.43 2.69
C ALA A 66 -17.06 0.95 3.08
N ARG A 67 -16.22 1.88 3.57
CA ARG A 67 -16.64 3.24 3.93
C ARG A 67 -16.93 4.14 2.73
N LEU A 68 -16.55 3.76 1.50
CA LEU A 68 -16.84 4.54 0.29
C LEU A 68 -18.34 4.51 -0.08
N GLY A 69 -19.08 3.51 0.39
CA GLY A 69 -20.53 3.46 0.30
C GLY A 69 -21.12 3.20 -1.10
N PRO A 70 -22.46 3.17 -1.21
CA PRO A 70 -23.17 2.98 -2.46
C PRO A 70 -23.00 4.22 -3.36
N GLY A 71 -22.13 4.11 -4.36
CA GLY A 71 -21.67 5.25 -5.18
C GLY A 71 -20.16 5.27 -5.40
N MET A 72 -19.43 4.30 -4.82
CA MET A 72 -18.01 4.10 -5.07
C MET A 72 -17.69 4.03 -6.56
N THR A 73 -16.82 4.93 -7.03
CA THR A 73 -16.22 4.87 -8.36
C THR A 73 -14.93 4.05 -8.32
N ALA A 74 -14.53 3.50 -9.46
CA ALA A 74 -13.24 2.81 -9.60
C ALA A 74 -12.06 3.72 -9.22
N GLU A 75 -12.16 5.01 -9.52
CA GLU A 75 -11.19 6.04 -9.12
C GLU A 75 -11.02 6.17 -7.63
N ALA A 76 -12.15 6.30 -6.92
CA ALA A 76 -12.16 6.50 -5.48
C ALA A 76 -11.58 5.26 -4.78
N ALA A 77 -11.96 4.07 -5.26
CA ALA A 77 -11.42 2.81 -4.79
C ALA A 77 -9.89 2.71 -5.02
N MET A 78 -9.42 3.03 -6.23
CA MET A 78 -8.00 2.99 -6.59
C MET A 78 -7.19 4.01 -5.78
N SER A 79 -7.70 5.23 -5.64
CA SER A 79 -7.07 6.29 -4.85
C SER A 79 -6.95 5.92 -3.38
N ALA A 80 -8.02 5.35 -2.79
CA ALA A 80 -8.00 4.85 -1.42
C ALA A 80 -6.98 3.72 -1.25
N THR A 81 -6.94 2.79 -2.20
CA THR A 81 -5.99 1.66 -2.24
C THR A 81 -4.55 2.14 -2.32
N LEU A 82 -4.24 3.05 -3.22
CA LEU A 82 -2.90 3.62 -3.37
C LEU A 82 -2.46 4.38 -2.11
N LYS A 83 -3.32 5.24 -1.57
CA LYS A 83 -3.02 5.97 -0.33
C LYS A 83 -2.71 5.03 0.83
N HIS A 84 -3.48 3.95 0.95
CA HIS A 84 -3.29 2.94 1.98
C HIS A 84 -1.96 2.20 1.83
N TYR A 85 -1.69 1.62 0.66
CA TYR A 85 -0.47 0.84 0.46
C TYR A 85 0.80 1.71 0.46
N ARG A 86 0.77 2.94 -0.06
CA ARG A 86 1.89 3.89 0.07
C ARG A 86 2.28 4.12 1.52
N ARG A 87 1.29 4.30 2.41
CA ARG A 87 1.55 4.48 3.85
C ARG A 87 2.23 3.24 4.46
N LYS A 88 1.73 2.04 4.14
CA LYS A 88 2.29 0.77 4.66
C LYS A 88 3.70 0.51 4.11
N VAL A 89 3.94 0.73 2.82
CA VAL A 89 5.27 0.58 2.21
C VAL A 89 6.26 1.58 2.79
N ALA A 90 5.88 2.85 2.96
CA ALA A 90 6.75 3.85 3.58
C ALA A 90 7.09 3.52 5.04
N ALA A 91 6.12 3.01 5.82
CA ALA A 91 6.37 2.55 7.18
C ALA A 91 7.36 1.38 7.23
N ASN A 92 7.21 0.42 6.32
CA ASN A 92 8.10 -0.72 6.19
C ASN A 92 9.52 -0.31 5.81
N ASN A 93 9.66 0.58 4.81
CA ASN A 93 10.96 1.10 4.38
C ASN A 93 11.69 1.79 5.53
N ARG A 94 11.00 2.66 6.29
CA ARG A 94 11.58 3.35 7.47
C ARG A 94 12.00 2.37 8.57
N ARG A 95 11.27 1.27 8.76
CA ARG A 95 11.60 0.26 9.78
C ARG A 95 12.84 -0.54 9.37
N LEU A 96 12.94 -0.90 8.09
CA LEU A 96 14.02 -1.71 7.56
C LEU A 96 15.31 -0.92 7.31
N SER A 97 15.23 0.41 7.22
CA SER A 97 16.39 1.29 7.10
C SER A 97 17.01 1.69 8.45
N ARG A 98 16.48 1.19 9.57
CA ARG A 98 17.03 1.35 10.92
C ARG A 98 17.74 0.06 11.30
#